data_AF-A0A7V9HK00-F1
#
_entry.id   AF-A0A7V9HK00-F1
#
_cell.length_a   1.000
_cell.length_b   1.000
_cell.length_c   1.000
_cell.angle_alpha   90.00
_cell.angle_beta   90.00
_cell.angle_gamma   90.00
#
_symmetry.space_group_name_H-M   'P 1'
#
loop_
_entity.id
_entity.type
_entity.pdbx_description
1 polymer ?
#
loop_
_entity_poly.entity_id
_entity_poly.type
_entity_poly.pdbx_seq_one_letter_code
_entity_poly.pdbx_strand_id
1 'polypeptide(L)' 'MRLDVLAALGPESAETEMKRTIGAVVARASPAGGLTVEIGPADGAPLLRLGLSKAEAQRLCNTLAAIINGRDEEIMMTED' A
#
# COMPACT_ATOMS: atom_id res chain seq x y z
N MET A 1 -9.03 41.23 32.52
CA MET A 1 -9.66 40.71 31.29
C MET A 1 -8.67 40.92 30.14
N ARG A 2 -7.91 39.87 29.83
CA ARG A 2 -6.90 39.65 28.75
C ARG A 2 -6.03 38.48 29.26
N LEU A 3 -5.54 37.50 28.51
CA LEU A 3 -5.82 36.94 27.18
C LEU A 3 -4.85 35.75 27.13
N ASP A 4 -5.31 34.50 27.28
CA ASP A 4 -4.47 33.30 27.08
C ASP A 4 -5.33 32.17 26.53
N VAL A 5 -5.69 32.29 25.25
CA VAL A 5 -6.15 31.16 24.43
C VAL A 5 -4.99 30.85 23.50
N LEU A 6 -4.05 30.04 23.96
CA LEU A 6 -2.94 29.57 23.14
C LEU A 6 -2.72 28.07 23.38
N ALA A 7 -3.01 27.34 22.30
CA ALA A 7 -2.40 26.09 21.89
C ALA A 7 -2.59 24.88 22.83
N ALA A 8 -3.75 24.22 22.69
CA ALA A 8 -3.88 22.79 22.91
C ALA A 8 -4.27 22.10 21.59
N LEU A 9 -3.44 22.29 20.56
CA LEU A 9 -3.40 21.36 19.43
C LEU A 9 -2.28 20.39 19.79
N GLY A 10 -2.66 19.21 20.27
CA GLY A 10 -1.73 18.12 20.56
C GLY A 10 -0.94 17.74 19.30
N PRO A 11 0.23 17.11 19.46
CA PRO A 11 1.02 16.68 18.30
C PRO A 11 0.17 15.71 17.48
N GLU A 12 -0.21 16.16 16.29
CA GLU A 12 -0.66 15.26 15.23
C GLU A 12 0.43 14.21 15.10
N SER A 13 0.08 12.95 15.36
CA SER A 13 0.99 11.82 15.23
C SER A 13 1.58 11.87 13.83
N ALA A 14 2.81 12.36 13.71
CA ALA A 14 3.56 12.30 12.47
C ALA A 14 3.81 10.81 12.21
N GLU A 15 2.92 10.19 11.46
CA GLU A 15 3.13 8.89 10.86
C GLU A 15 4.43 9.01 10.08
N THR A 16 5.51 8.46 10.66
CA THR A 16 6.82 8.53 10.04
C THR A 16 6.73 7.66 8.80
N GLU A 17 6.53 8.29 7.64
CA GLU A 17 6.47 7.63 6.34
C GLU A 17 7.79 6.89 6.11
N MET A 18 7.82 5.61 6.45
CA MET A 18 8.98 4.74 6.25
C MET A 18 9.05 4.34 4.77
N LYS A 19 9.79 5.11 3.99
CA LYS A 19 10.13 4.73 2.62
C LYS A 19 11.08 3.54 2.62
N ARG A 20 10.55 2.36 2.32
CA ARG A 20 11.35 1.14 2.07
C ARG A 20 11.54 0.99 0.57
N THR A 21 12.78 0.83 0.13
CA THR A 21 13.08 0.59 -1.29
C THR A 21 12.52 -0.77 -1.71
N ILE A 22 11.65 -0.76 -2.70
CA ILE A 22 11.18 -1.96 -3.38
C ILE A 22 12.18 -2.24 -4.52
N GLY A 23 12.94 -3.34 -4.39
CA GLY A 23 13.88 -3.77 -5.42
C GLY A 23 13.27 -4.76 -6.41
N ALA A 24 12.29 -5.55 -5.96
CA ALA A 24 11.58 -6.51 -6.79
C ALA A 24 10.11 -6.65 -6.35
N VAL A 25 9.26 -6.89 -7.34
CA VAL A 25 7.87 -7.32 -7.17
C VAL A 25 7.69 -8.60 -7.97
N VAL A 26 7.27 -9.68 -7.30
CA VAL A 26 7.06 -10.99 -7.92
C VAL A 26 5.59 -11.35 -7.80
N ALA A 27 4.91 -11.53 -8.93
CA ALA A 27 3.51 -11.96 -8.97
C ALA A 27 3.41 -13.40 -9.47
N ARG A 28 2.71 -14.26 -8.73
CA ARG A 28 2.52 -15.68 -9.06
C ARG A 28 1.06 -16.08 -8.95
N ALA A 29 0.58 -16.92 -9.87
CA ALA A 29 -0.75 -17.51 -9.73
C ALA A 29 -0.79 -18.38 -8.47
N SER A 30 -1.81 -18.17 -7.65
CA SER A 30 -2.03 -19.00 -6.46
C SER A 30 -2.71 -20.32 -6.86
N PRO A 31 -2.29 -21.48 -6.31
CA PRO A 31 -2.91 -22.77 -6.59
C PRO A 31 -4.39 -22.85 -6.18
N ALA A 32 -4.85 -21.98 -5.27
CA ALA A 32 -6.25 -21.88 -4.85
C ALA A 32 -7.13 -21.03 -5.79
N GLY A 33 -6.59 -20.52 -6.89
CA GLY A 33 -7.31 -19.62 -7.80
C GLY A 33 -7.24 -18.17 -7.33
N GLY A 34 -6.12 -17.50 -7.65
CA GLY A 34 -5.87 -16.11 -7.25
C GLY A 34 -4.47 -15.66 -7.65
N LEU A 35 -3.97 -14.60 -7.01
CA LEU A 35 -2.63 -14.06 -7.22
C LEU A 35 -1.92 -13.87 -5.87
N THR A 36 -0.68 -14.34 -5.79
CA THR A 36 0.23 -14.00 -4.69
C THR A 36 1.23 -12.97 -5.20
N VAL A 37 1.32 -11.82 -4.55
CA VAL A 37 2.29 -10.76 -4.87
C VAL A 37 3.27 -10.62 -3.72
N GLU A 38 4.56 -10.72 -4.02
CA GLU A 38 5.64 -10.56 -3.06
C GLU A 38 6.44 -9.30 -3.39
N ILE A 39 6.63 -8.44 -2.40
CA ILE A 39 7.25 -7.12 -2.54
C ILE A 39 8.43 -7.06 -1.58
N GLY A 40 9.61 -6.69 -2.06
CA GLY A 40 10.79 -6.61 -1.22
C GLY A 40 12.05 -6.15 -1.94
N PRO A 41 13.23 -6.24 -1.30
CA PRO A 41 14.51 -6.05 -1.95
C PRO A 41 14.76 -7.12 -3.04
N ALA A 42 15.57 -6.80 -4.05
CA ALA A 42 15.87 -7.73 -5.14
C ALA A 42 16.69 -8.95 -4.67
N ASP A 43 17.62 -8.72 -3.73
CA ASP A 43 18.57 -9.73 -3.23
C ASP A 43 18.22 -10.23 -1.82
N GLY A 44 16.97 -10.11 -1.38
CA GLY A 44 16.56 -10.45 -0.01
C GLY A 44 15.19 -11.09 0.10
N ALA A 45 14.79 -11.39 1.35
CA ALA A 45 13.47 -11.92 1.63
C ALA A 45 12.37 -10.88 1.32
N PRO A 46 11.17 -11.31 0.89
CA PRO A 46 10.06 -10.40 0.68
C PRO A 46 9.67 -9.71 2.00
N LEU A 47 9.45 -8.40 1.92
CA LEU A 47 8.99 -7.59 3.06
C LEU A 47 7.48 -7.70 3.25
N LEU A 48 6.75 -7.89 2.16
CA LEU A 48 5.30 -7.99 2.14
C LEU A 48 4.87 -9.10 1.19
N ARG A 49 3.89 -9.89 1.61
CA ARG A 49 3.24 -10.90 0.77
C ARG A 49 1.73 -10.68 0.80
N LEU A 50 1.16 -10.39 -0.36
CA LEU A 50 -0.27 -10.19 -0.56
C LEU A 50 -0.87 -11.44 -1.19
N GLY A 51 -1.84 -12.05 -0.51
CA GLY A 51 -2.68 -13.10 -1.07
C GLY A 51 -3.97 -12.48 -1.58
N LEU A 52 -4.21 -12.54 -2.88
CA LEU A 52 -5.39 -11.95 -3.52
C LEU A 52 -6.25 -13.07 -4.11
N SER A 53 -7.55 -13.01 -3.85
CA SER A 53 -8.52 -13.77 -4.64
C SER A 53 -8.52 -13.31 -6.10
N LYS A 54 -9.11 -14.11 -6.99
CA LYS A 54 -9.28 -13.71 -8.40
C LYS A 54 -9.97 -12.36 -8.57
N ALA A 55 -10.99 -12.08 -7.76
CA ALA A 55 -11.73 -10.82 -7.82
C ALA A 55 -10.87 -9.63 -7.37
N GLU A 56 -10.11 -9.79 -6.29
CA GLU A 56 -9.19 -8.77 -5.78
C GLU A 56 -8.04 -8.51 -6.74
N ALA A 57 -7.44 -9.56 -7.31
CA ALA A 57 -6.41 -9.44 -8.32
C ALA A 57 -6.93 -8.70 -9.57
N GLN A 58 -8.15 -8.98 -10.02
CA GLN A 58 -8.74 -8.26 -11.15
C GLN A 58 -8.99 -6.78 -10.84
N ARG A 59 -9.48 -6.46 -9.64
CA ARG A 59 -9.65 -5.06 -9.19
C ARG A 59 -8.31 -4.34 -9.17
N LEU A 60 -7.29 -4.95 -8.58
CA LEU A 60 -5.93 -4.41 -8.53
C LEU A 60 -5.39 -4.12 -9.94
N CYS A 61 -5.50 -5.08 -10.86
CA CYS A 61 -5.05 -4.89 -12.25
C CYS A 61 -5.80 -3.73 -12.95
N ASN A 62 -7.11 -3.62 -12.75
CA ASN A 62 -7.90 -2.54 -13.36
C ASN A 62 -7.52 -1.17 -12.81
N THR A 63 -7.34 -1.04 -11.49
CA THR A 63 -6.92 0.21 -10.85
C THR A 63 -5.50 0.59 -11.28
N LEU A 64 -4.55 -0.35 -11.31
CA LEU A 64 -3.21 -0.08 -11.83
C LEU A 64 -3.24 0.38 -13.30
N ALA A 65 -4.07 -0.24 -14.13
CA ALA A 65 -4.27 0.20 -15.50
C ALA A 65 -4.86 1.61 -15.56
N ALA A 66 -5.83 1.95 -14.70
CA ALA A 66 -6.40 3.29 -14.62
C ALA A 66 -5.34 4.35 -14.25
N ILE A 67 -4.51 4.06 -13.25
CA ILE A 67 -3.40 4.93 -12.80
C ILE A 67 -2.40 5.17 -13.94
N ILE A 68 -1.96 4.09 -14.62
CA ILE A 68 -1.03 4.19 -15.75
C ILE A 68 -1.61 5.06 -16.88
N ASN A 69 -2.93 5.03 -17.07
CA ASN A 69 -3.64 5.87 -18.04
C ASN A 69 -3.92 7.30 -17.54
N GLY A 70 -3.32 7.72 -16.41
CA GLY A 70 -3.40 9.09 -15.89
C GLY A 70 -4.70 9.41 -15.16
N ARG A 71 -5.44 8.39 -14.69
CA ARG A 71 -6.56 8.60 -13.78
C ARG A 71 -6.03 8.72 -12.35
N ASP A 72 -6.61 9.66 -11.60
CA ASP A 72 -6.30 9.87 -10.19
C ASP A 72 -6.98 8.78 -9.35
N GLU A 73 -6.33 7.62 -9.26
CA GLU A 73 -6.77 6.50 -8.42
C GLU A 73 -5.67 6.12 -7.43
N GLU A 74 -6.08 5.69 -6.24
CA GLU A 74 -5.20 5.21 -5.19
C GLU A 74 -5.60 3.78 -4.80
N ILE A 75 -4.62 2.97 -4.44
CA ILE A 75 -4.85 1.64 -3.85
C ILE A 75 -4.42 1.71 -2.39
N MET A 76 -5.39 1.82 -1.48
CA MET A 76 -5.16 1.71 -0.05
C MET A 76 -5.24 0.24 0.38
N MET A 77 -4.19 -0.24 1.04
CA MET A 77 -4.16 -1.58 1.63
C MET A 77 -4.42 -1.44 3.13
N THR A 78 -5.40 -2.19 3.66
CA THR A 78 -5.73 -2.20 5.09
C THR A 78 -5.45 -3.57 5.66
N GLU A 79 -4.83 -3.61 6.85
CA GLU A 79 -4.74 -4.83 7.66
C GLU A 79 -6.09 -5.07 8.36
N ASP A 80 -6.54 -6.33 8.42
CA ASP A 80 -7.69 -6.77 9.25
C ASP A 80 -7.18 -7.43 10.53
#